data_AF-A0A7S0CHW2-F1
#
_entry.id   AF-A0A7S0CHW2-F1
#
_cell.length_a   1.000
_cell.length_b   1.000
_cell.length_c   1.000
_cell.angle_alpha   90.00
_cell.angle_beta   90.00
_cell.angle_gamma   90.00
#
_symmetry.space_group_name_H-M   'P 1'
#
loop_
_entity.id
_entity.type
_entity.pdbx_description
1 polymer ?
#
loop_
_entity_poly.entity_id
_entity_poly.type
_entity_poly.pdbx_seq_one_letter_code
_entity_poly.pdbx_strand_id
1 'polypeptide(L)'
;LNNGAGAGAGDNGACEAEFSGGKTLFLDSKACTSGIVDTDASVSVTPTAGKVVVFEHDLYHASSLLEWGTKYVLRTDVLFDVASDAPVTNVETNGSEPNAEIRKEETRMTIVELCHQLQFLSDETEVLDSLGLLDVTIESFCSPGVTMLRLMMDGIRTEKINALIQSAFELSR
;
A
#
# COMPACT_ATOMS: atom_id res chain seq x y z
N LEU A 1 -53.77 -31.00 33.75
CA LEU A 1 -54.69 -29.84 33.75
C LEU A 1 -53.77 -28.61 33.91
N ASN A 2 -53.38 -27.87 32.88
CA ASN A 2 -54.18 -27.27 31.82
C ASN A 2 -53.31 -27.05 30.56
N ASN A 3 -53.93 -27.24 29.39
CA ASN A 3 -53.39 -26.96 28.06
C ASN A 3 -53.73 -25.51 27.63
N GLY A 4 -52.98 -24.98 26.65
CA GLY A 4 -53.36 -23.84 25.83
C GLY A 4 -52.13 -23.16 25.21
N ALA A 5 -51.67 -23.62 24.04
CA ALA A 5 -51.89 -23.00 22.71
C ALA A 5 -51.04 -21.72 22.52
N GLY A 6 -50.11 -21.59 21.57
CA GLY A 6 -50.01 -22.18 20.24
C GLY A 6 -50.22 -21.09 19.18
N ALA A 7 -49.15 -20.43 18.76
CA ALA A 7 -48.98 -19.68 17.50
C ALA A 7 -47.48 -19.26 17.47
N GLY A 8 -46.66 -19.53 16.46
CA GLY A 8 -46.91 -19.79 15.05
C GLY A 8 -45.93 -18.91 14.26
N ALA A 9 -44.86 -19.54 13.77
CA ALA A 9 -44.03 -19.14 12.62
C ALA A 9 -43.51 -17.69 12.54
N GLY A 10 -42.25 -17.55 12.95
CA GLY A 10 -41.30 -16.58 12.40
C GLY A 10 -39.95 -17.26 12.38
N ASP A 11 -39.79 -18.29 11.54
CA ASP A 11 -38.49 -18.88 11.19
C ASP A 11 -37.71 -17.85 10.37
N ASN A 12 -37.25 -16.80 11.06
CA ASN A 12 -36.18 -15.97 10.55
C ASN A 12 -34.94 -16.80 10.78
N GLY A 13 -34.53 -17.55 9.77
CA GLY A 13 -33.34 -18.39 9.74
C GLY A 13 -32.17 -17.68 10.41
N ALA A 14 -32.04 -17.90 11.71
CA ALA A 14 -30.92 -17.46 12.48
C ALA A 14 -29.81 -18.43 12.08
N CYS A 15 -29.02 -18.04 11.09
CA CYS A 15 -27.67 -18.57 11.00
C CYS A 15 -27.08 -18.33 12.38
N GLU A 16 -26.91 -19.41 13.15
CA GLU A 16 -26.05 -19.38 14.32
C GLU A 16 -24.76 -18.71 13.87
N ALA A 17 -24.46 -17.55 14.45
CA ALA A 17 -23.30 -16.80 14.04
C ALA A 17 -22.06 -17.68 14.23
N GLU A 18 -21.17 -17.78 13.25
CA GLU A 18 -19.96 -18.60 13.37
C GLU A 18 -18.95 -17.97 14.36
N PHE A 19 -19.09 -16.67 14.62
CA PHE A 19 -18.26 -15.89 15.51
C PHE A 19 -18.97 -14.60 15.98
N SER A 20 -18.44 -13.94 17.01
CA SER A 20 -18.85 -12.58 17.45
C SER A 20 -17.66 -11.64 17.56
N GLY A 21 -17.92 -10.35 17.39
CA GLY A 21 -16.90 -9.31 17.34
C GLY A 21 -16.21 -9.24 15.97
N GLY A 22 -14.95 -8.80 15.96
CA GLY A 22 -14.16 -8.73 14.72
C GLY A 22 -14.67 -7.72 13.69
N LYS A 23 -15.30 -6.62 14.12
CA LYS A 23 -15.76 -5.54 13.21
C LYS A 23 -14.56 -4.88 12.53
N THR A 24 -14.72 -4.45 11.29
CA THR A 24 -13.76 -3.53 10.67
C THR A 24 -14.08 -2.12 11.14
N LEU A 25 -13.12 -1.45 11.76
CA LEU A 25 -13.21 -0.09 12.28
C LEU A 25 -12.44 0.82 11.32
N PHE A 26 -13.06 1.92 10.88
CA PHE A 26 -12.40 2.98 10.13
C PHE A 26 -12.09 4.13 11.09
N LEU A 27 -10.82 4.52 11.12
CA LEU A 27 -10.26 5.46 12.09
C LEU A 27 -9.99 6.79 11.40
N ASP A 28 -10.31 7.89 12.08
CA ASP A 28 -9.90 9.22 11.65
C ASP A 28 -8.49 9.52 12.18
N SER A 29 -7.56 9.80 11.27
CA SER A 29 -6.18 10.17 11.61
C SER A 29 -6.08 11.45 12.44
N LYS A 30 -7.08 12.34 12.35
CA LYS A 30 -7.14 13.60 13.10
C LYS A 30 -7.69 13.43 14.53
N ALA A 31 -8.41 12.35 14.81
CA ALA A 31 -8.93 12.08 16.16
C ALA A 31 -7.81 11.66 17.15
N CYS A 32 -6.70 11.13 16.64
CA CYS A 32 -5.58 10.65 17.44
C CYS A 32 -4.82 11.75 18.21
N THR A 33 -4.86 13.01 17.75
CA THR A 33 -4.11 14.13 18.35
C THR A 33 -4.71 14.68 19.64
N SER A 34 -5.95 14.33 19.97
CA SER A 34 -6.67 14.95 21.10
C SER A 34 -6.72 14.10 22.36
N GLY A 35 -6.19 12.87 22.35
CA GLY A 35 -6.20 11.97 23.52
C GLY A 35 -7.60 11.56 24.00
N ILE A 36 -8.65 12.01 23.30
CA ILE A 36 -10.05 11.71 23.55
C ILE A 36 -10.50 10.85 22.37
N VAL A 37 -10.64 9.55 22.61
CA VAL A 37 -11.22 8.63 21.64
C VAL A 37 -12.73 8.86 21.70
N ASP A 38 -13.24 9.73 20.81
CA ASP A 38 -14.67 9.85 20.61
C ASP A 38 -15.15 8.58 19.87
N THR A 39 -15.59 7.59 20.65
CA THR A 39 -16.00 6.27 20.13
C THR A 39 -17.23 6.35 19.22
N ASP A 40 -17.99 7.45 19.26
CA ASP A 40 -19.21 7.64 18.46
C ASP A 40 -18.94 8.14 17.03
N ALA A 41 -17.72 8.59 16.72
CA ALA A 41 -17.38 9.10 15.38
C ALA A 41 -16.79 8.04 14.44
N SER A 42 -16.50 6.82 14.92
CA SER A 42 -15.85 5.79 14.11
C SER A 42 -16.86 4.97 13.28
N VAL A 43 -16.68 4.96 11.95
CA VAL A 43 -17.48 4.10 11.07
C VAL A 43 -17.03 2.66 11.26
N SER A 44 -17.97 1.74 11.49
CA SER A 44 -17.66 0.32 11.64
C SER A 44 -18.53 -0.58 10.78
N VAL A 45 -17.96 -1.69 10.32
CA VAL A 45 -18.61 -2.69 9.47
C VAL A 45 -18.55 -4.04 10.18
N THR A 46 -19.73 -4.64 10.39
CA THR A 46 -19.83 -5.99 10.94
C THR A 46 -19.62 -7.00 9.80
N PRO A 47 -18.64 -7.91 9.91
CA PRO A 47 -18.41 -8.90 8.88
C PRO A 47 -19.60 -9.85 8.75
N THR A 48 -19.93 -10.23 7.53
CA THR A 48 -20.97 -11.22 7.21
C THR A 48 -20.43 -12.11 6.10
N ALA A 49 -20.53 -13.43 6.27
CA ALA A 49 -20.07 -14.38 5.25
C ALA A 49 -20.71 -14.07 3.89
N GLY A 50 -19.90 -14.15 2.83
CA GLY A 50 -20.33 -13.84 1.45
C GLY A 50 -20.48 -12.35 1.13
N LYS A 51 -20.22 -11.43 2.07
CA LYS A 51 -20.19 -9.99 1.80
C LYS A 51 -18.76 -9.49 1.67
N VAL A 52 -18.59 -8.43 0.88
CA VAL A 52 -17.32 -7.73 0.67
C VAL A 52 -17.47 -6.29 1.13
N VAL A 53 -16.42 -5.76 1.73
CA VAL A 53 -16.26 -4.32 2.01
C VAL A 53 -15.18 -3.78 1.07
N VAL A 54 -15.48 -2.69 0.38
CA VAL A 54 -14.55 -1.99 -0.51
C VAL A 54 -14.35 -0.59 0.04
N PHE A 55 -13.10 -0.17 0.19
CA PHE A 55 -12.73 1.11 0.76
C PHE A 55 -11.39 1.58 0.16
N GLU A 56 -11.12 2.87 0.23
CA GLU A 56 -9.87 3.45 -0.28
C GLU A 56 -8.67 2.93 0.50
N HIS A 57 -7.58 2.61 -0.20
CA HIS A 57 -6.40 1.97 0.38
C HIS A 57 -5.76 2.79 1.52
N ASP A 58 -5.86 4.11 1.46
CA ASP A 58 -5.21 5.02 2.41
C ASP A 58 -6.06 5.30 3.67
N LEU A 59 -7.23 4.68 3.79
CA LEU A 59 -8.04 4.79 5.01
C LEU A 59 -7.42 3.98 6.15
N TYR A 60 -7.18 4.64 7.28
CA TYR A 60 -6.79 3.96 8.51
C TYR A 60 -7.91 3.04 8.97
N HIS A 61 -7.59 1.77 9.18
CA HIS A 61 -8.56 0.77 9.61
C HIS A 61 -7.93 -0.28 10.52
N ALA A 62 -8.76 -0.87 11.37
CA ALA A 62 -8.36 -1.95 12.28
C ALA A 62 -9.49 -2.95 12.44
N SER A 63 -9.18 -4.18 12.84
CA SER A 63 -10.22 -5.10 13.32
C SER A 63 -10.43 -4.90 14.81
N SER A 64 -11.70 -4.84 15.23
CA SER A 64 -12.06 -4.95 16.64
C SER A 64 -11.73 -6.34 17.18
N LEU A 65 -11.67 -6.47 18.50
CA LEU A 65 -11.47 -7.77 19.14
C LEU A 65 -12.54 -8.77 18.69
N LEU A 66 -12.13 -10.02 18.48
CA LEU A 66 -13.02 -11.16 18.33
C LEU A 66 -13.41 -11.64 19.72
N GLU A 67 -14.71 -11.68 20.00
CA GLU A 67 -15.21 -12.08 21.31
C GLU A 67 -15.22 -13.61 21.46
N TRP A 68 -15.60 -14.31 20.39
CA TRP A 68 -15.56 -15.77 20.30
C TRP A 68 -15.67 -16.24 18.84
N GLY A 69 -15.32 -17.51 18.60
CA GLY A 69 -15.36 -18.13 17.27
C GLY A 69 -14.07 -17.93 16.48
N THR A 70 -14.13 -18.08 15.16
CA THR A 70 -13.00 -17.80 14.26
C THR A 70 -13.49 -17.05 13.04
N LYS A 71 -12.80 -15.96 12.69
CA LYS A 71 -13.10 -15.14 11.52
C LYS A 71 -12.03 -15.34 10.45
N TYR A 72 -12.40 -15.92 9.33
CA TYR A 72 -11.54 -16.03 8.15
C TYR A 72 -11.78 -14.85 7.20
N VAL A 73 -10.72 -14.23 6.71
CA VAL A 73 -10.79 -13.05 5.82
C VAL A 73 -9.88 -13.26 4.61
N LEU A 74 -10.40 -12.92 3.43
CA LEU A 74 -9.60 -12.75 2.21
C LEU A 74 -9.50 -11.25 1.93
N ARG A 75 -8.27 -10.77 1.70
CA ARG A 75 -7.99 -9.39 1.31
C ARG A 75 -7.35 -9.40 -0.07
N THR A 76 -7.77 -8.45 -0.90
CA THR A 76 -7.17 -8.18 -2.20
C THR A 76 -7.11 -6.67 -2.39
N ASP A 77 -5.97 -6.20 -2.89
CA ASP A 77 -5.77 -4.78 -3.21
C ASP A 77 -5.89 -4.59 -4.72
N VAL A 78 -6.56 -3.51 -5.13
CA VAL A 78 -6.68 -3.11 -6.54
C VAL A 78 -5.80 -1.88 -6.72
N LEU A 79 -4.72 -2.03 -7.49
CA LEU A 79 -3.85 -0.93 -7.88
C LEU A 79 -4.21 -0.50 -9.30
N PHE A 80 -4.27 0.80 -9.52
CA PHE A 80 -4.44 1.39 -10.85
C PHE A 80 -3.10 1.93 -11.30
N ASP A 81 -2.77 1.68 -12.57
CA ASP A 81 -1.73 2.46 -13.23
C ASP A 81 -2.34 3.77 -13.72
N VAL A 82 -1.53 4.83 -13.74
CA VAL A 82 -1.95 6.06 -14.40
C VAL A 82 -1.94 5.73 -15.88
N ALA A 83 -3.11 5.67 -16.52
CA ALA A 83 -3.18 5.48 -17.95
C ALA A 83 -2.28 6.53 -18.60
N SER A 84 -1.17 6.09 -19.18
CA SER A 84 -0.44 6.94 -20.11
C SER A 84 -1.47 7.28 -21.19
N ASP A 85 -1.79 8.56 -21.33
CA ASP A 85 -2.72 9.07 -22.34
C ASP A 85 -2.04 8.99 -23.74
N ALA A 86 -1.29 7.92 -23.97
CA ALA A 86 -0.72 7.58 -25.25
C ALA A 86 -1.90 7.11 -26.13
N PRO A 87 -2.22 7.82 -27.22
CA PRO A 87 -3.15 7.29 -28.19
C PRO A 87 -2.54 5.97 -28.69
N VAL A 88 -3.24 4.86 -28.43
CA VAL A 88 -2.97 3.55 -29.05
C VAL A 88 -3.08 3.71 -30.56
N THR A 89 -1.96 4.10 -31.15
CA THR A 89 -1.74 4.11 -32.59
C THR A 89 -1.25 2.71 -32.92
N ASN A 90 -2.18 1.86 -33.36
CA ASN A 90 -1.84 0.65 -34.08
C ASN A 90 -1.02 1.07 -35.32
N VAL A 91 0.31 1.01 -35.24
CA VAL A 91 1.18 1.28 -36.38
C VAL A 91 2.05 0.06 -36.62
N GLU A 92 1.67 -0.66 -37.67
CA GLU A 92 2.52 -1.57 -38.40
C GLU A 92 3.84 -0.87 -38.75
N THR A 93 4.93 -1.58 -38.50
CA THR A 93 6.31 -1.27 -38.87
C THR A 93 6.44 -0.60 -40.24
N ASN A 94 7.13 0.55 -40.30
CA ASN A 94 8.22 0.80 -41.24
C ASN A 94 8.91 2.14 -40.91
N GLY A 95 10.24 2.08 -40.87
CA GLY A 95 11.09 3.06 -40.21
C GLY A 95 11.18 4.45 -40.86
N SER A 96 11.56 5.42 -40.03
CA SER A 96 12.40 6.59 -40.31
C SER A 96 12.52 7.40 -39.01
N GLU A 97 13.70 7.42 -38.40
CA GLU A 97 14.12 8.47 -37.45
C GLU A 97 14.88 9.57 -38.22
N PRO A 98 15.16 10.76 -37.64
CA PRO A 98 14.60 11.39 -36.44
C PRO A 98 14.18 12.86 -36.72
N ASN A 99 13.16 13.39 -36.05
CA ASN A 99 13.12 14.84 -35.82
C ASN A 99 12.31 15.26 -34.59
N ALA A 100 13.07 15.72 -33.61
CA ALA A 100 12.76 16.53 -32.45
C ALA A 100 11.37 17.18 -32.36
N GLU A 101 10.56 16.73 -31.39
CA GLU A 101 9.95 17.62 -30.39
C GLU A 101 10.04 16.94 -29.02
N ILE A 102 11.08 17.30 -28.27
CA ILE A 102 11.33 16.88 -26.90
C ILE A 102 10.21 17.48 -26.03
N ARG A 103 9.15 16.71 -25.82
CA ARG A 103 8.32 16.87 -24.62
C ARG A 103 9.14 16.33 -23.47
N LYS A 104 9.40 17.16 -22.45
CA LYS A 104 10.03 16.74 -21.19
C LYS A 104 9.13 15.70 -20.52
N GLU A 105 9.30 14.46 -20.92
CA GLU A 105 9.01 13.31 -20.11
C GLU A 105 9.90 13.49 -18.87
N GLU A 106 9.30 13.83 -17.73
CA GLU A 106 10.00 13.83 -16.44
C GLU A 106 10.47 12.39 -16.22
N THR A 107 11.65 12.09 -16.76
CA THR A 107 12.29 10.80 -16.65
C THR A 107 12.56 10.63 -15.17
N ARG A 108 11.67 9.88 -14.50
CA ARG A 108 11.80 9.60 -13.08
C ARG A 108 13.09 8.83 -12.91
N MET A 109 14.08 9.50 -12.33
CA MET A 109 15.39 8.94 -12.16
C MET A 109 15.31 7.75 -11.19
N THR A 110 15.96 6.66 -11.58
CA THR A 110 16.05 5.42 -10.81
C THR A 110 17.30 5.41 -9.93
N ILE A 111 17.34 4.50 -8.96
CA ILE A 111 18.52 4.32 -8.12
C ILE A 111 19.72 3.82 -8.93
N VAL A 112 19.52 2.97 -9.94
CA VAL A 112 20.62 2.53 -10.83
C VAL A 112 21.28 3.70 -11.55
N GLU A 113 20.50 4.65 -12.05
CA GLU A 113 21.01 5.86 -12.69
C GLU A 113 21.76 6.75 -11.70
N LEU A 114 21.29 6.83 -10.45
CA LEU A 114 21.96 7.58 -9.39
C LEU A 114 23.28 6.94 -8.97
N CYS A 115 23.31 5.61 -8.88
CA CYS A 115 24.52 4.84 -8.62
C CYS A 115 25.58 5.05 -9.72
N HIS A 116 25.17 5.11 -10.99
CA HIS A 116 26.08 5.47 -12.09
C HIS A 116 26.66 6.88 -11.95
N GLN A 117 25.85 7.87 -11.58
CA GLN A 117 26.32 9.24 -11.36
C GLN A 117 27.29 9.36 -10.18
N LEU A 118 27.04 8.60 -9.11
CA LEU A 118 27.87 8.56 -7.90
C LEU A 118 29.08 7.63 -8.01
N GLN A 119 29.28 7.00 -9.17
CA GLN A 119 30.37 6.07 -9.46
C GLN A 119 30.45 4.95 -8.41
N PHE A 120 29.34 4.25 -8.21
CA PHE A 120 29.31 3.03 -7.41
C PHE A 120 30.15 1.95 -8.08
N LEU A 121 30.89 1.18 -7.29
CA LEU A 121 31.62 0.01 -7.77
C LEU A 121 30.65 -1.17 -8.01
N SER A 122 31.10 -2.19 -8.75
CA SER A 122 30.28 -3.36 -9.08
C SER A 122 29.85 -4.13 -7.83
N ASP A 123 30.72 -4.25 -6.84
CA ASP A 123 30.42 -4.91 -5.55
C ASP A 123 29.37 -4.13 -4.74
N GLU A 124 29.37 -2.81 -4.79
CA GLU A 124 28.37 -1.97 -4.10
C GLU A 124 27.01 -2.04 -4.80
N THR A 125 27.02 -2.10 -6.14
CA THR A 125 25.83 -2.25 -6.98
C THR A 125 25.19 -3.62 -6.80
N GLU A 126 25.98 -4.69 -6.69
CA GLU A 126 25.49 -6.05 -6.41
C GLU A 126 24.73 -6.14 -5.07
N VAL A 127 25.16 -5.41 -4.04
CA VAL A 127 24.43 -5.39 -2.76
C VAL A 127 23.09 -4.69 -2.93
N LEU A 128 23.04 -3.55 -3.63
CA LEU A 128 21.78 -2.85 -3.90
C LEU A 128 20.84 -3.69 -4.78
N ASP A 129 21.38 -4.46 -5.71
CA ASP A 129 20.63 -5.41 -6.54
C ASP A 129 20.05 -6.55 -5.69
N SER A 130 20.85 -7.11 -4.77
CA SER A 130 20.40 -8.14 -3.84
C SER A 130 19.28 -7.67 -2.90
N LEU A 131 19.20 -6.35 -2.65
CA LEU A 131 18.13 -5.71 -1.89
C LEU A 131 16.94 -5.30 -2.77
N GLY A 132 17.01 -5.49 -4.09
CA GLY A 132 15.97 -5.13 -5.04
C GLY A 132 15.77 -3.61 -5.16
N LEU A 133 16.82 -2.82 -4.93
CA LEU A 133 16.73 -1.36 -4.84
C LEU A 133 17.10 -0.64 -6.15
N LEU A 134 17.76 -1.31 -7.10
CA LEU A 134 18.30 -0.67 -8.30
C LEU A 134 17.22 -0.10 -9.24
N ASP A 135 16.14 -0.86 -9.44
CA ASP A 135 15.04 -0.49 -10.34
C ASP A 135 13.98 0.40 -9.67
N VAL A 136 14.20 0.79 -8.42
CA VAL A 136 13.27 1.62 -7.65
C VAL A 136 13.47 3.10 -8.03
N THR A 137 12.38 3.85 -8.10
CA THR A 137 12.45 5.32 -8.31
C THR A 137 13.01 6.02 -7.07
N ILE A 138 13.62 7.20 -7.26
CA ILE A 138 14.10 8.01 -6.13
C ILE A 138 12.99 8.30 -5.10
N GLU A 139 11.76 8.58 -5.56
CA GLU A 139 10.61 8.84 -4.68
C GLU A 139 10.28 7.61 -3.81
N SER A 140 10.17 6.43 -4.43
CA SER A 140 9.89 5.19 -3.72
C SER A 140 11.02 4.81 -2.76
N PHE A 141 12.27 5.05 -3.14
CA PHE A 141 13.45 4.83 -2.30
C PHE A 141 13.43 5.72 -1.05
N CYS A 142 13.03 6.99 -1.17
CA CYS A 142 12.96 7.94 -0.05
C CYS A 142 11.77 7.71 0.90
N SER A 143 10.73 6.98 0.47
CA SER A 143 9.48 6.78 1.23
C SER A 143 9.64 6.23 2.66
N PRO A 144 10.57 5.29 2.98
CA PRO A 144 10.74 4.78 4.34
C PRO A 144 11.43 5.77 5.29
N GLY A 145 12.02 6.85 4.75
CA GLY A 145 12.80 7.82 5.50
C GLY A 145 14.25 7.38 5.77
N VAL A 146 15.11 8.38 6.04
CA VAL A 146 16.57 8.22 6.18
C VAL A 146 16.96 7.19 7.26
N THR A 147 16.26 7.18 8.40
CA THR A 147 16.55 6.27 9.51
C THR A 147 16.38 4.80 9.11
N MET A 148 15.29 4.48 8.41
CA MET A 148 15.00 3.12 7.99
C MET A 148 15.97 2.66 6.89
N LEU A 149 16.28 3.54 5.92
CA LEU A 149 17.26 3.25 4.89
C LEU A 149 18.65 2.94 5.45
N ARG A 150 19.10 3.68 6.47
CA ARG A 150 20.38 3.40 7.14
C ARG A 150 20.41 2.04 7.82
N LEU A 151 19.31 1.63 8.44
CA LEU A 151 19.20 0.31 9.07
C LEU A 151 19.19 -0.83 8.04
N MET A 152 18.52 -0.63 6.90
CA MET A 152 18.46 -1.62 5.83
C MET A 152 19.82 -1.82 5.14
N MET A 153 20.68 -0.80 5.15
CA MET A 153 21.94 -0.79 4.41
C MET A 153 23.18 -0.91 5.30
N ASP A 154 23.05 -1.43 6.53
CA ASP A 154 24.10 -1.50 7.57
C ASP A 154 25.31 -2.42 7.22
N GLY A 155 25.47 -2.82 5.95
CA GLY A 155 26.56 -3.66 5.44
C GLY A 155 27.40 -3.05 4.32
N ILE A 156 27.06 -1.86 3.80
CA ILE A 156 27.81 -1.18 2.73
C ILE A 156 28.73 -0.10 3.35
N ARG A 157 29.77 0.33 2.63
CA ARG A 157 30.64 1.44 3.07
C ARG A 157 29.81 2.70 3.34
N THR A 158 29.83 3.13 4.60
CA THR A 158 28.93 4.17 5.15
C THR A 158 28.99 5.49 4.39
N GLU A 159 30.13 5.83 3.78
CA GLU A 159 30.32 7.09 3.05
C GLU A 159 29.52 7.15 1.75
N LYS A 160 29.50 6.07 0.96
CA LYS A 160 28.80 6.02 -0.33
C LYS A 160 27.29 5.90 -0.15
N ILE A 161 26.82 5.18 0.88
CA ILE A 161 25.40 5.12 1.23
C ILE A 161 24.90 6.50 1.66
N ASN A 162 25.67 7.20 2.51
CA ASN A 162 25.28 8.54 2.95
C ASN A 162 25.22 9.51 1.76
N ALA A 163 26.14 9.40 0.81
CA ALA A 163 26.08 10.16 -0.44
C ALA A 163 24.83 9.80 -1.25
N LEU A 164 24.53 8.50 -1.42
CA LEU A 164 23.34 8.03 -2.13
C LEU A 164 22.04 8.54 -1.50
N ILE A 165 21.88 8.37 -0.19
CA ILE A 165 20.70 8.84 0.54
C ILE A 165 20.60 10.37 0.43
N GLN A 166 21.68 11.10 0.64
CA GLN A 166 21.67 12.56 0.56
C GLN A 166 21.27 13.03 -0.85
N SER A 167 21.88 12.48 -1.90
CA SER A 167 21.57 12.84 -3.28
C SER A 167 20.16 12.42 -3.69
N ALA A 168 19.67 11.25 -3.24
CA ALA A 168 18.30 10.83 -3.49
C ALA A 168 17.29 11.80 -2.86
N PHE A 169 17.51 12.21 -1.61
CA PHE A 169 16.62 13.17 -0.94
C PHE A 169 16.69 14.58 -1.55
N GLU A 170 17.85 15.02 -2.02
CA GLU A 170 17.99 16.29 -2.76
C GLU A 170 17.26 16.27 -4.10
N LEU A 171 17.32 15.15 -4.82
CA LEU A 171 16.62 14.98 -6.10
C LEU A 171 15.12 14.71 -5.96
N SER A 172 14.67 14.29 -4.77
CA SER A 172 13.24 14.09 -4.46
C SER A 172 12.46 15.37 -4.11
N ARG A 173 13.15 16.52 -4.00
CA ARG A 173 12.59 17.83 -3.64
C ARG A 173 12.31 18.70 -4.86
#